data_AF-A0A0G0L467-F1
#
_entry.id   AF-A0A0G0L467-F1
#
_cell.length_a   1.000
_cell.length_b   1.000
_cell.length_c   1.000
_cell.angle_alpha   90.00
_cell.angle_beta   90.00
_cell.angle_gamma   90.00
#
_symmetry.space_group_name_H-M   'P 1'
#
loop_
_entity.id
_entity.type
_entity.pdbx_description
1 polymer ?
#
loop_
_entity_poly.entity_id
_entity_poly.type
_entity_poly.pdbx_seq_one_letter_code
_entity_poly.pdbx_strand_id
1 'polypeptide(L)'
;MKIPEPHPDKMFTLTSQIVDANYLKWPIYIGPDLVITDSAIEKNYTLYPRHLLFQAVKKGGDLNTTIWQTENDHLWSTVDLDQISTIKKYGPSFEEDLIFHYIRHFYNTGYVYEEVGLYDDAKREYERVLDIDPVFADALVSLSRLYGEKFENKDYLKAIEYLQKYLALLAPDQKEAIEEVYKKADEYDQKYKEMLKNEQEEYERQEQEEATESGESQ
;
A
#
# COMPACT_ATOMS: atom_id res chain seq x y z
N MET A 1 26.87 0.84 -25.63
CA MET A 1 25.81 -0.06 -25.11
C MET A 1 25.10 -0.66 -26.32
N LYS A 2 25.03 -1.99 -26.47
CA LYS A 2 24.30 -2.62 -27.58
C LYS A 2 22.88 -2.94 -27.07
N ILE A 3 21.87 -2.40 -27.73
CA ILE A 3 20.46 -2.73 -27.43
C ILE A 3 20.26 -4.21 -27.81
N PRO A 4 19.67 -5.05 -26.94
CA PRO A 4 19.41 -6.45 -27.26
C PRO A 4 18.46 -6.57 -28.45
N GLU A 5 18.69 -7.55 -29.32
CA GLU A 5 17.75 -7.85 -30.40
C GLU A 5 16.38 -8.24 -29.82
N PRO A 6 15.27 -7.84 -30.47
CA PRO A 6 13.94 -8.30 -30.12
C PRO A 6 13.83 -9.83 -30.12
N HIS A 7 12.88 -10.35 -29.33
CA HIS A 7 12.47 -11.75 -29.47
C HIS A 7 12.01 -12.02 -30.92
N PRO A 8 12.28 -13.19 -31.52
CA PRO A 8 11.93 -13.47 -32.92
C PRO A 8 10.48 -13.15 -33.31
N ASP A 9 9.54 -13.27 -32.37
CA ASP A 9 8.10 -13.05 -32.59
C ASP A 9 7.62 -11.63 -32.23
N LYS A 10 8.54 -10.70 -31.90
CA LYS A 10 8.20 -9.34 -31.47
C LYS A 10 8.97 -8.31 -32.29
N MET A 11 8.29 -7.21 -32.62
CA MET A 11 8.93 -6.07 -33.29
C MET A 11 9.74 -5.17 -32.33
N PHE A 12 9.72 -5.45 -31.02
CA PHE A 12 10.37 -4.64 -29.99
C PHE A 12 11.07 -5.52 -28.95
N THR A 13 12.14 -5.00 -28.37
CA THR A 13 12.88 -5.64 -27.29
C THR A 13 12.05 -5.60 -26.00
N LEU A 14 12.03 -6.71 -25.27
CA LEU A 14 11.31 -6.79 -24.01
C LEU A 14 12.03 -6.02 -22.91
N THR A 15 11.26 -5.42 -21.99
CA THR A 15 11.79 -4.69 -20.83
C THR A 15 12.73 -5.58 -20.01
N SER A 16 12.36 -6.85 -19.78
CA SER A 16 13.20 -7.83 -19.07
C SER A 16 14.55 -8.07 -19.76
N GLN A 17 14.59 -8.16 -21.10
CA GLN A 17 15.84 -8.32 -21.83
C GLN A 17 16.76 -7.10 -21.65
N ILE A 18 16.20 -5.89 -21.63
CA ILE A 18 16.95 -4.66 -21.38
C ILE A 18 17.45 -4.62 -19.93
N VAL A 19 16.61 -4.99 -18.97
CA VAL A 19 16.97 -5.05 -17.54
C VAL A 19 18.11 -6.05 -17.32
N ASP A 20 17.94 -7.29 -17.78
CA ASP A 20 18.91 -8.38 -17.60
C ASP A 20 20.30 -8.02 -18.16
N ALA A 21 20.34 -7.40 -19.34
CA ALA A 21 21.59 -7.00 -19.99
C ALA A 21 22.39 -5.93 -19.23
N ASN A 22 21.76 -5.24 -18.27
CA ASN A 22 22.33 -4.05 -17.61
C ASN A 22 22.30 -4.09 -16.08
N TYR A 23 21.68 -5.10 -15.47
CA TYR A 23 21.37 -5.15 -14.04
C TYR A 23 22.54 -4.92 -13.08
N LEU A 24 23.77 -5.24 -13.47
CA LEU A 24 24.98 -5.07 -12.64
C LEU A 24 25.88 -3.91 -13.08
N LYS A 25 25.45 -3.12 -14.06
CA LYS A 25 26.23 -1.99 -14.58
C LYS A 25 25.84 -0.69 -13.89
N TRP A 26 24.54 -0.51 -13.63
CA TRP A 26 23.98 0.64 -12.94
C TRP A 26 22.57 0.30 -12.42
N PRO A 27 22.03 1.06 -11.45
CA PRO A 27 20.63 0.99 -11.07
C PRO A 27 19.71 1.20 -12.28
N ILE A 28 18.67 0.39 -12.41
CA ILE A 28 17.72 0.47 -13.52
C ILE A 28 16.40 1.03 -13.00
N TYR A 29 15.95 2.11 -13.61
CA TYR A 29 14.70 2.79 -13.28
C TYR A 29 13.64 2.56 -14.35
N ILE A 30 12.40 2.33 -13.93
CA ILE A 30 11.23 2.10 -14.78
C ILE A 30 10.18 3.15 -14.43
N GLY A 31 9.54 3.72 -15.45
CA GLY A 31 8.47 4.70 -15.28
C GLY A 31 7.22 4.12 -14.61
N PRO A 32 6.40 4.95 -13.93
CA PRO A 32 5.25 4.49 -13.15
C PRO A 32 4.01 4.15 -13.97
N ASP A 33 3.98 4.50 -15.27
CA ASP A 33 2.94 4.07 -16.21
C ASP A 33 3.15 2.60 -16.60
N LEU A 34 2.88 1.72 -15.64
CA LEU A 34 3.13 0.30 -15.72
C LEU A 34 1.87 -0.41 -16.21
N VAL A 35 1.62 -0.36 -17.51
CA VAL A 35 1.21 -1.62 -18.16
C VAL A 35 2.50 -2.32 -18.55
N ILE A 36 3.16 -2.95 -17.57
CA ILE A 36 4.23 -3.89 -17.90
C ILE A 36 3.56 -5.10 -18.55
N THR A 37 3.56 -5.11 -19.88
CA THR A 37 3.10 -6.29 -20.66
C THR A 37 4.09 -7.46 -20.60
N ASP A 38 5.23 -7.27 -19.94
CA ASP A 38 6.31 -8.23 -19.81
C ASP A 38 6.28 -8.93 -18.44
N SER A 39 5.55 -10.03 -18.35
CA SER A 39 5.38 -10.82 -17.12
C SER A 39 6.68 -11.35 -16.52
N ALA A 40 7.78 -11.37 -17.28
CA ALA A 40 9.09 -11.72 -16.74
C ALA A 40 9.62 -10.69 -15.73
N ILE A 41 9.25 -9.41 -15.86
CA ILE A 41 9.60 -8.38 -14.88
C ILE A 41 8.93 -8.69 -13.55
N GLU A 42 7.61 -8.87 -13.53
CA GLU A 42 6.85 -9.19 -12.31
C GLU A 42 7.32 -10.49 -11.66
N LYS A 43 7.72 -11.47 -12.49
CA LYS A 43 8.22 -12.76 -12.00
C LYS A 43 9.58 -12.65 -11.31
N ASN A 44 10.51 -11.90 -11.90
CA ASN A 44 11.94 -11.95 -11.51
C ASN A 44 12.37 -10.76 -10.65
N TYR A 45 11.63 -9.65 -10.71
CA TYR A 45 11.98 -8.39 -10.08
C TYR A 45 10.84 -7.90 -9.18
N THR A 46 11.22 -7.22 -8.10
CA THR A 46 10.35 -6.32 -7.36
C THR A 46 10.70 -4.90 -7.77
N LEU A 47 9.68 -4.09 -8.06
CA LEU A 47 9.84 -2.70 -8.46
C LEU A 47 9.67 -1.82 -7.23
N TYR A 48 10.76 -1.21 -6.78
CA TYR A 48 10.76 -0.35 -5.59
C TYR A 48 10.63 1.11 -5.99
N PRO A 49 9.64 1.85 -5.48
CA PRO A 49 9.55 3.28 -5.71
C PRO A 49 10.76 4.02 -5.16
N ARG A 50 11.37 4.84 -6.01
CA ARG A 50 12.49 5.71 -5.67
C ARG A 50 12.34 6.99 -6.48
N HIS A 51 11.96 8.07 -5.79
CA HIS A 51 11.45 9.28 -6.44
C HIS A 51 10.26 8.96 -7.38
N LEU A 52 10.04 9.70 -8.45
CA LEU A 52 8.92 9.45 -9.39
C LEU A 52 9.04 8.17 -10.26
N LEU A 53 10.04 7.32 -10.00
CA LEU A 53 10.32 6.11 -10.78
C LEU A 53 10.36 4.87 -9.88
N PHE A 54 10.49 3.71 -10.50
CA PHE A 54 10.74 2.45 -9.83
C PHE A 54 12.15 1.94 -10.09
N GLN A 55 12.94 1.71 -9.06
CA GLN A 55 14.16 0.94 -9.18
C GLN A 55 13.84 -0.56 -9.24
N ALA A 56 14.26 -1.23 -10.32
CA ALA A 56 14.10 -2.68 -10.45
C ALA A 56 15.13 -3.41 -9.58
N VAL A 57 14.67 -4.32 -8.72
CA VAL A 57 15.50 -5.14 -7.83
C VAL A 57 15.12 -6.61 -7.96
N LYS A 58 16.09 -7.51 -8.13
CA LYS A 58 15.85 -8.96 -8.23
C LYS A 58 15.19 -9.46 -6.94
N LYS A 59 14.16 -10.29 -7.09
CA LYS A 59 13.52 -10.95 -5.95
C LYS A 59 14.56 -11.78 -5.18
N GLY A 60 14.53 -11.67 -3.84
CA GLY A 60 15.50 -12.30 -2.95
C GLY A 60 16.86 -11.59 -2.85
N GLY A 61 17.04 -10.43 -3.49
CA GLY A 61 18.20 -9.57 -3.23
C GLY A 61 18.08 -8.80 -1.92
N ASP A 62 19.21 -8.35 -1.37
CA ASP A 62 19.22 -7.49 -0.18
C ASP A 62 18.55 -6.15 -0.47
N LEU A 63 17.50 -5.86 0.31
CA LEU A 63 16.73 -4.63 0.22
C LEU A 63 17.22 -3.68 1.30
N ASN A 64 17.81 -2.55 0.91
CA ASN A 64 18.13 -1.50 1.86
C ASN A 64 16.94 -0.53 1.97
N THR A 65 15.88 -1.00 2.61
CA THR A 65 14.61 -0.25 2.74
C THR A 65 14.82 1.07 3.49
N THR A 66 15.75 1.14 4.45
CA THR A 66 16.06 2.37 5.21
C THR A 66 16.61 3.50 4.33
N ILE A 67 17.54 3.21 3.42
CA ILE A 67 18.09 4.24 2.52
C ILE A 67 16.98 4.78 1.61
N TRP A 68 16.15 3.92 1.05
CA TRP A 68 15.09 4.34 0.13
C TRP A 68 13.98 5.11 0.84
N GLN A 69 13.61 4.71 2.06
CA GLN A 69 12.74 5.50 2.93
C GLN A 69 13.30 6.91 3.12
N THR A 70 14.58 7.02 3.48
CA THR A 70 15.24 8.31 3.70
C THR A 70 15.26 9.17 2.45
N GLU A 71 15.54 8.59 1.28
CA GLU A 71 15.57 9.33 0.01
C GLU A 71 14.18 9.79 -0.43
N ASN A 72 13.15 8.96 -0.24
CA ASN A 72 11.77 9.34 -0.52
C ASN A 72 11.34 10.44 0.45
N ASP A 73 11.51 10.26 1.76
CA ASP A 73 11.18 11.27 2.78
C ASP A 73 11.93 12.59 2.54
N HIS A 74 13.20 12.53 2.10
CA HIS A 74 13.94 13.72 1.72
C HIS A 74 13.34 14.42 0.50
N LEU A 75 13.06 13.69 -0.59
CA LEU A 75 12.37 14.25 -1.76
C LEU A 75 11.07 14.92 -1.32
N TRP A 76 10.26 14.25 -0.50
CA TRP A 76 8.97 14.77 -0.02
C TRP A 76 9.11 16.02 0.84
N SER A 77 10.12 16.09 1.71
CA SER A 77 10.37 17.30 2.49
C SER A 77 10.65 18.55 1.63
N THR A 78 11.02 18.35 0.36
CA THR A 78 11.27 19.45 -0.59
C THR A 78 10.06 19.80 -1.45
N VAL A 79 8.99 19.00 -1.39
CA VAL A 79 7.76 19.19 -2.18
C VAL A 79 6.71 19.89 -1.32
N ASP A 80 6.27 21.07 -1.74
CA ASP A 80 5.19 21.82 -1.08
C ASP A 80 3.81 21.29 -1.52
N LEU A 81 3.25 20.39 -0.70
CA LEU A 81 1.95 19.75 -0.95
C LEU A 81 0.76 20.74 -0.87
N ASP A 82 0.90 21.87 -0.17
CA ASP A 82 -0.15 22.88 -0.06
C ASP A 82 -0.38 23.59 -1.41
N GLN A 83 0.70 23.82 -2.16
CA GLN A 83 0.60 24.30 -3.54
C GLN A 83 -0.03 23.26 -4.46
N ILE A 84 0.33 21.98 -4.29
CA ILE A 84 -0.19 20.88 -5.10
C ILE A 84 -1.71 20.72 -4.94
N SER A 85 -2.24 20.79 -3.72
CA SER A 85 -3.69 20.77 -3.49
C SER A 85 -4.41 21.98 -4.09
N THR A 86 -3.74 23.13 -4.16
CA THR A 86 -4.25 24.35 -4.78
C THR A 86 -4.34 24.23 -6.31
N ILE A 87 -3.39 23.54 -6.94
CA ILE A 87 -3.36 23.38 -8.38
C ILE A 87 -4.45 22.42 -8.90
N LYS A 88 -4.85 21.40 -8.12
CA LYS A 88 -5.99 20.49 -8.39
C LYS A 88 -7.30 21.22 -8.77
N LYS A 89 -7.41 22.51 -8.43
CA LYS A 89 -8.60 23.35 -8.68
C LYS A 89 -8.67 23.99 -10.08
N TYR A 90 -7.58 24.01 -10.87
CA TYR A 90 -7.50 24.81 -12.10
C TYR A 90 -6.89 24.08 -13.33
N GLY A 91 -7.65 23.19 -13.98
CA GLY A 91 -7.50 22.80 -15.40
C GLY A 91 -6.28 21.94 -15.82
N PRO A 92 -6.32 21.33 -17.03
CA PRO A 92 -5.31 20.34 -17.46
C PRO A 92 -4.00 21.05 -17.74
N SER A 93 -3.06 20.84 -16.84
CA SER A 93 -1.77 21.51 -16.76
C SER A 93 -0.71 20.51 -16.29
N PHE A 94 0.56 20.81 -16.48
CA PHE A 94 1.71 19.99 -16.06
C PHE A 94 1.60 19.51 -14.60
N GLU A 95 0.90 20.29 -13.79
CA GLU A 95 0.68 20.09 -12.38
C GLU A 95 -0.38 19.02 -12.07
N GLU A 96 -1.41 18.81 -12.90
CA GLU A 96 -2.33 17.66 -12.78
C GLU A 96 -1.58 16.35 -13.06
N ASP A 97 -0.72 16.34 -14.08
CA ASP A 97 0.16 15.20 -14.35
C ASP A 97 1.08 14.95 -13.15
N LEU A 98 1.66 16.00 -12.57
CA LEU A 98 2.51 15.86 -11.40
C LEU A 98 1.77 15.26 -10.19
N ILE A 99 0.56 15.76 -9.89
CA ILE A 99 -0.33 15.22 -8.84
C ILE A 99 -0.62 13.73 -9.08
N PHE A 100 -0.96 13.38 -10.32
CA PHE A 100 -1.25 12.00 -10.71
C PHE A 100 -0.05 11.07 -10.46
N HIS A 101 1.15 11.50 -10.85
CA HIS A 101 2.37 10.73 -10.62
C HIS A 101 2.70 10.62 -9.12
N TYR A 102 2.42 11.66 -8.33
CA TYR A 102 2.61 11.62 -6.88
C TYR A 102 1.66 10.67 -6.17
N ILE A 103 0.35 10.74 -6.46
CA ILE A 103 -0.64 9.81 -5.92
C ILE A 103 -0.24 8.37 -6.23
N ARG A 104 0.12 8.09 -7.50
CA ARG A 104 0.58 6.75 -7.91
C ARG A 104 1.84 6.33 -7.19
N HIS A 105 2.81 7.23 -7.05
CA HIS A 105 4.04 6.92 -6.33
C HIS A 105 3.76 6.53 -4.87
N PHE A 106 2.99 7.34 -4.15
CA PHE A 106 2.66 7.05 -2.74
C PHE A 106 1.91 5.73 -2.61
N TYR A 107 0.91 5.50 -3.45
CA TYR A 107 0.18 4.23 -3.44
C TYR A 107 1.09 3.03 -3.69
N ASN A 108 1.95 3.11 -4.71
CA ASN A 108 2.86 2.02 -5.06
C ASN A 108 3.91 1.80 -3.96
N THR A 109 4.34 2.85 -3.26
CA THR A 109 5.26 2.76 -2.12
C THR A 109 4.58 2.08 -0.94
N GLY A 110 3.34 2.46 -0.65
CA GLY A 110 2.51 1.79 0.35
C GLY A 110 2.34 0.30 0.05
N TYR A 111 2.03 -0.03 -1.20
CA TYR A 111 1.88 -1.42 -1.66
C TYR A 111 3.16 -2.24 -1.46
N VAL A 112 4.30 -1.69 -1.85
CA VAL A 112 5.58 -2.39 -1.67
C VAL A 112 5.93 -2.56 -0.19
N TYR A 113 5.71 -1.55 0.65
CA TYR A 113 5.89 -1.66 2.10
C TYR A 113 4.96 -2.70 2.72
N GLU A 114 3.71 -2.79 2.26
CA GLU A 114 2.77 -3.83 2.69
C GLU A 114 3.30 -5.23 2.34
N GLU A 115 3.76 -5.43 1.10
CA GLU A 115 4.28 -6.73 0.63
C GLU A 115 5.52 -7.20 1.41
N VAL A 116 6.35 -6.28 1.90
CA VAL A 116 7.54 -6.61 2.71
C VAL A 116 7.28 -6.60 4.22
N GLY A 117 6.03 -6.38 4.66
CA GLY A 117 5.65 -6.43 6.07
C GLY A 117 5.89 -5.15 6.87
N LEU A 118 6.26 -4.05 6.23
CA LEU A 118 6.46 -2.74 6.86
C LEU A 118 5.12 -1.99 6.94
N TYR A 119 4.20 -2.47 7.78
CA TYR A 119 2.80 -2.03 7.77
C TYR A 119 2.59 -0.58 8.21
N ASP A 120 3.38 -0.06 9.16
CA ASP A 120 3.28 1.34 9.59
C ASP A 120 3.72 2.31 8.49
N ASP A 121 4.79 1.96 7.77
CA ASP A 121 5.25 2.73 6.61
C ASP A 121 4.22 2.64 5.48
N ALA A 122 3.66 1.45 5.23
CA ALA A 122 2.60 1.26 4.22
C ALA A 122 1.39 2.16 4.50
N LYS A 123 0.91 2.15 5.74
CA LYS A 123 -0.18 3.02 6.19
C LYS A 123 0.15 4.49 5.95
N ARG A 124 1.34 4.95 6.34
CA ARG A 124 1.76 6.34 6.17
C ARG A 124 1.68 6.78 4.71
N GLU A 125 2.15 5.95 3.78
CA GLU A 125 2.09 6.29 2.35
C GLU A 125 0.67 6.25 1.79
N TYR A 126 -0.18 5.32 2.24
CA TYR A 126 -1.60 5.32 1.86
C TYR A 126 -2.37 6.52 2.44
N GLU A 127 -2.05 6.96 3.64
CA GLU A 127 -2.66 8.17 4.23
C GLU A 127 -2.27 9.42 3.42
N ARG A 128 -1.01 9.53 2.95
CA ARG A 128 -0.58 10.60 2.03
C ARG A 128 -1.37 10.60 0.72
N VAL A 129 -1.74 9.43 0.20
CA VAL A 129 -2.63 9.35 -0.99
C VAL A 129 -3.97 10.01 -0.68
N LEU A 130 -4.57 9.70 0.47
CA LEU A 130 -5.88 10.24 0.85
C LEU A 130 -5.84 11.72 1.25
N ASP A 131 -4.69 12.24 1.69
CA ASP A 131 -4.50 13.69 1.91
C ASP A 131 -4.60 14.48 0.60
N ILE A 132 -4.14 13.91 -0.52
CA ILE A 132 -4.19 14.54 -1.86
C ILE A 132 -5.51 14.20 -2.58
N ASP A 133 -5.95 12.95 -2.47
CA ASP A 133 -7.17 12.46 -3.08
C ASP A 133 -8.00 11.60 -2.11
N PRO A 134 -8.91 12.23 -1.33
CA PRO A 134 -9.70 11.54 -0.30
C PRO A 134 -10.62 10.43 -0.82
N VAL A 135 -10.84 10.36 -2.14
CA VAL A 135 -11.71 9.39 -2.80
C VAL A 135 -10.92 8.33 -3.58
N PHE A 136 -9.62 8.19 -3.33
CA PHE A 136 -8.80 7.18 -3.99
C PHE A 136 -9.13 5.77 -3.48
N ALA A 137 -9.93 5.05 -4.26
CA ALA A 137 -10.50 3.75 -3.92
C ALA A 137 -9.48 2.72 -3.42
N ASP A 138 -8.38 2.54 -4.15
CA ASP A 138 -7.39 1.49 -3.82
C ASP A 138 -6.68 1.74 -2.48
N ALA A 139 -6.48 3.01 -2.11
CA ALA A 139 -5.89 3.38 -0.82
C ALA A 139 -6.89 3.14 0.34
N LEU A 140 -8.18 3.43 0.13
CA LEU A 140 -9.23 3.11 1.11
C LEU A 140 -9.29 1.59 1.36
N VAL A 141 -9.31 0.78 0.30
CA VAL A 141 -9.31 -0.69 0.40
C VAL A 141 -8.04 -1.18 1.09
N SER A 142 -6.87 -0.67 0.71
CA SER A 142 -5.59 -1.10 1.29
C SER A 142 -5.47 -0.72 2.77
N LEU A 143 -5.89 0.48 3.17
CA LEU A 143 -5.95 0.87 4.59
C LEU A 143 -6.93 -0.02 5.37
N SER A 144 -8.10 -0.33 4.81
CA SER A 144 -9.03 -1.26 5.47
C SER A 144 -8.41 -2.63 5.75
N ARG A 145 -7.62 -3.15 4.80
CA ARG A 145 -6.88 -4.40 4.92
C ARG A 145 -5.74 -4.30 5.93
N LEU A 146 -4.99 -3.19 5.97
CA LEU A 146 -3.94 -2.99 6.97
C LEU A 146 -4.49 -3.07 8.39
N TYR A 147 -5.55 -2.31 8.68
CA TYR A 147 -6.19 -2.26 10.00
C TYR A 147 -6.88 -3.58 10.40
N GLY A 148 -7.54 -4.25 9.45
CA GLY A 148 -8.30 -5.48 9.73
C GLY A 148 -7.49 -6.78 9.66
N GLU A 149 -6.35 -6.79 8.94
CA GLU A 149 -5.64 -8.05 8.61
C GLU A 149 -4.14 -8.02 8.76
N LYS A 150 -3.47 -6.86 8.70
CA LYS A 150 -1.99 -6.83 8.71
C LYS A 150 -1.36 -6.42 10.04
N PHE A 151 -1.87 -5.38 10.71
CA PHE A 151 -1.30 -4.94 12.01
C PHE A 151 -1.41 -5.99 13.12
N GLU A 152 -0.44 -6.06 14.03
CA GLU A 152 -0.56 -6.97 15.18
C GLU A 152 -1.80 -6.63 16.04
N ASN A 153 -1.99 -5.33 16.33
CA ASN A 153 -3.17 -4.81 17.02
C ASN A 153 -4.22 -4.41 15.98
N LYS A 154 -5.17 -5.30 15.72
CA LYS A 154 -6.25 -5.04 14.76
C LYS A 154 -7.16 -3.93 15.25
N ASP A 155 -7.51 -3.02 14.34
CA ASP A 155 -8.54 -2.02 14.56
C ASP A 155 -9.67 -2.26 13.55
N TYR A 156 -10.56 -3.19 13.91
CA TYR A 156 -11.67 -3.58 13.05
C TYR A 156 -12.65 -2.43 12.80
N LEU A 157 -12.83 -1.51 13.76
CA LEU A 157 -13.70 -0.36 13.59
C LEU A 157 -13.15 0.59 12.53
N LYS A 158 -11.84 0.88 12.58
CA LYS A 158 -11.18 1.70 11.57
C LYS A 158 -11.13 1.02 10.20
N ALA A 159 -10.98 -0.31 10.18
CA ALA A 159 -11.08 -1.07 8.93
C ALA A 159 -12.47 -0.93 8.28
N ILE A 160 -13.54 -1.04 9.08
CA ILE A 160 -14.93 -0.84 8.63
C ILE A 160 -15.16 0.60 8.18
N GLU A 161 -14.61 1.61 8.87
CA GLU A 161 -14.70 3.02 8.47
C GLU A 161 -14.16 3.23 7.04
N TYR A 162 -13.00 2.67 6.72
CA TYR A 162 -12.43 2.77 5.38
C TYR A 162 -13.24 2.01 4.33
N LEU A 163 -13.80 0.84 4.67
CA LEU A 163 -14.73 0.13 3.79
C LEU A 163 -16.00 0.94 3.51
N GLN A 164 -16.54 1.65 4.50
CA GLN A 164 -17.70 2.52 4.33
C GLN A 164 -17.39 3.71 3.41
N LYS A 165 -16.21 4.32 3.55
CA LYS A 165 -15.75 5.38 2.64
C LYS A 165 -15.65 4.84 1.21
N TYR A 166 -15.08 3.65 1.02
CA TYR A 166 -15.00 3.01 -0.30
C TYR A 166 -16.39 2.68 -0.86
N LEU A 167 -17.29 2.13 -0.05
CA LEU A 167 -18.68 1.82 -0.43
C LEU A 167 -19.41 3.05 -0.96
N ALA A 168 -19.19 4.22 -0.36
CA ALA A 168 -19.81 5.48 -0.80
C ALA A 168 -19.37 5.94 -2.20
N LEU A 169 -18.29 5.36 -2.75
CA LEU A 169 -17.79 5.64 -4.10
C LEU A 169 -18.37 4.69 -5.16
N LEU A 170 -18.94 3.56 -4.75
CA LEU A 170 -19.41 2.53 -5.68
C LEU A 170 -20.73 2.95 -6.33
N ALA A 171 -20.80 2.77 -7.64
CA ALA A 171 -22.04 2.98 -8.38
C ALA A 171 -23.03 1.81 -8.13
N PRO A 172 -24.36 2.05 -8.14
CA PRO A 172 -25.37 1.03 -7.81
C PRO A 172 -25.35 -0.22 -8.71
N ASP A 173 -24.76 -0.14 -9.89
CA ASP A 173 -24.59 -1.25 -10.84
C ASP A 173 -23.38 -2.14 -10.54
N GLN A 174 -22.46 -1.70 -9.68
CA GLN A 174 -21.28 -2.45 -9.23
C GLN A 174 -21.64 -3.45 -8.10
N LYS A 175 -22.65 -4.28 -8.33
CA LYS A 175 -23.24 -5.16 -7.31
C LYS A 175 -22.23 -6.11 -6.67
N GLU A 176 -21.34 -6.70 -7.47
CA GLU A 176 -20.32 -7.64 -6.98
C GLU A 176 -19.37 -6.98 -5.98
N ALA A 177 -18.88 -5.77 -6.29
CA ALA A 177 -18.01 -5.01 -5.39
C ALA A 177 -18.76 -4.59 -4.11
N ILE A 178 -20.02 -4.17 -4.22
CA ILE A 178 -20.86 -3.82 -3.07
C ILE A 178 -21.05 -5.03 -2.14
N GLU A 179 -21.35 -6.20 -2.71
CA GLU A 179 -21.49 -7.45 -1.95
C GLU A 179 -20.18 -7.85 -1.25
N GLU A 180 -19.04 -7.71 -1.93
CA GLU A 180 -17.72 -7.96 -1.35
C GLU A 180 -17.44 -7.06 -0.14
N VAL A 181 -17.73 -5.76 -0.26
CA VAL A 181 -17.53 -4.79 0.83
C VAL A 181 -18.41 -5.11 2.02
N TYR A 182 -19.69 -5.43 1.82
CA TYR A 182 -20.58 -5.82 2.93
C TYR A 182 -20.12 -7.10 3.61
N LYS A 183 -19.73 -8.11 2.84
CA LYS A 183 -19.19 -9.36 3.38
C LYS A 183 -17.95 -9.09 4.24
N LYS A 184 -17.05 -8.23 3.77
CA LYS A 184 -15.82 -7.90 4.48
C LYS A 184 -16.08 -7.10 5.76
N ALA A 185 -17.01 -6.15 5.71
CA ALA A 185 -17.41 -5.37 6.88
C ALA A 185 -18.07 -6.25 7.96
N ASP A 186 -18.93 -7.20 7.56
CA ASP A 186 -19.53 -8.17 8.48
C ASP A 186 -18.48 -9.09 9.12
N GLU A 187 -17.49 -9.55 8.35
CA GLU A 187 -16.35 -10.32 8.88
C GLU A 187 -15.59 -9.55 9.97
N TYR A 188 -15.28 -8.26 9.73
CA TYR A 188 -14.61 -7.42 10.72
C TYR A 188 -15.47 -7.13 11.95
N ASP A 189 -16.78 -6.93 11.79
CA ASP A 189 -17.71 -6.71 12.90
C ASP A 189 -17.81 -7.95 13.81
N GLN A 190 -17.86 -9.14 13.22
CA GLN A 190 -17.84 -10.40 13.99
C GLN A 190 -16.53 -10.56 14.77
N LYS A 191 -15.38 -10.32 14.13
CA LYS A 191 -14.06 -10.37 14.79
C LYS A 191 -13.94 -9.35 15.92
N TYR A 192 -14.50 -8.15 15.74
CA TYR A 192 -14.54 -7.14 16.78
C TYR A 192 -15.35 -7.59 18.00
N LYS A 193 -16.54 -8.18 17.77
CA LYS A 193 -17.37 -8.72 18.86
C LYS A 193 -16.69 -9.87 19.60
N GLU A 194 -15.99 -10.74 18.89
CA GLU A 194 -15.22 -11.82 19.49
C GLU A 194 -14.06 -11.28 20.35
N MET A 195 -13.35 -10.26 19.85
CA MET A 195 -12.28 -9.58 20.58
C MET A 195 -12.79 -9.01 21.92
N LEU A 196 -13.91 -8.26 21.91
CA LEU A 196 -14.51 -7.71 23.12
C LEU A 196 -14.93 -8.79 24.12
N LYS A 197 -15.47 -9.90 23.61
CA LYS A 197 -15.87 -11.03 24.45
C LYS A 197 -14.65 -11.65 25.14
N ASN A 198 -13.55 -11.86 24.40
CA ASN A 198 -12.32 -12.44 24.95
C ASN A 198 -11.68 -11.51 26.00
N GLU A 199 -11.66 -10.19 25.75
CA GLU A 199 -11.18 -9.20 26.72
C GLU A 199 -12.00 -9.24 28.02
N GLN A 200 -13.32 -9.38 27.91
CA GLN A 200 -14.19 -9.51 29.09
C GLN A 200 -13.93 -10.82 29.85
N GLU A 201 -13.81 -11.95 29.16
CA GLU A 201 -13.52 -13.25 29.79
C GLU A 201 -12.14 -13.26 30.47
N GLU A 202 -11.15 -12.57 29.91
CA GLU A 202 -9.83 -12.42 30.51
C GLU A 202 -9.88 -11.55 31.78
N TYR A 203 -10.60 -10.43 31.74
CA TYR A 203 -10.83 -9.59 32.92
C TYR A 203 -11.52 -10.36 34.05
N GLU A 204 -12.58 -11.10 33.75
CA GLU A 204 -13.31 -11.91 34.74
C GLU A 204 -12.42 -13.00 35.36
N ARG A 205 -11.49 -13.58 34.58
CA ARG A 205 -10.54 -14.58 35.08
C ARG A 205 -9.51 -13.97 36.02
N GLN A 206 -8.97 -12.80 35.67
CA GLN A 206 -8.01 -12.08 36.51
C GLN A 206 -8.63 -11.69 37.85
N GLU A 207 -9.88 -11.19 37.86
CA GLU A 207 -10.60 -10.89 39.11
C GLU A 207 -10.81 -12.14 39.99
N GLN A 208 -11.11 -13.28 39.39
CA GLN A 208 -11.27 -14.54 40.13
C GLN A 208 -9.96 -15.03 40.75
N GLU A 209 -8.86 -14.95 40.01
CA GLU A 209 -7.52 -15.34 40.48
C GLU A 209 -7.09 -14.47 41.68
N GLU A 210 -7.24 -13.15 41.58
CA GLU A 210 -6.95 -12.20 42.67
C GLU A 210 -7.82 -12.44 43.93
N ALA A 211 -9.09 -12.79 43.74
CA ALA A 211 -9.99 -13.11 44.85
C ALA A 211 -9.60 -14.41 45.58
N THR A 212 -9.06 -15.40 44.87
CA THR A 212 -8.52 -16.62 45.48
C THR A 212 -7.22 -16.40 46.25
N GLU A 213 -6.26 -15.63 45.69
CA GLU A 213 -4.97 -15.37 46.36
C GLU A 213 -5.13 -14.54 47.65
N SER A 214 -6.07 -13.59 47.65
CA SER A 214 -6.39 -12.79 48.84
C SER A 214 -7.15 -13.55 49.92
N GLY A 215 -7.89 -14.61 49.56
CA GLY A 215 -8.61 -15.50 50.48
C GLY A 215 -7.72 -16.54 51.19
N GLU A 216 -6.63 -16.98 50.54
CA GLU A 216 -5.67 -17.93 51.14
C GLU A 216 -4.65 -17.27 52.10
N SER A 217 -4.63 -15.93 52.15
CA SER A 217 -3.72 -15.14 52.97
C SER A 217 -4.27 -14.76 54.37
N GLN A 218 -5.44 -15.28 54.76
CA GLN A 218 -6.12 -15.03 56.05
C GLN A 218 -6.22 -16.29 56.91
#